data_AF-A0A9P7AU89-F1
#
_entry.id   AF-A0A9P7AU89-F1
#
_cell.length_a   1.000
_cell.length_b   1.000
_cell.length_c   1.000
_cell.angle_alpha   90.00
_cell.angle_beta   90.00
_cell.angle_gamma   90.00
#
_symmetry.space_group_name_H-M   'P 1'
#
loop_
_entity.id
_entity.type
_entity.pdbx_description
1 polymer ?
#
loop_
_entity_poly.entity_id
_entity_poly.type
_entity_poly.pdbx_seq_one_letter_code
_entity_poly.pdbx_strand_id
1 'polypeptide(L)'
;MAPPNFPQGMSLHSIGYVALKFPSLAPELPVPLGNQVGLLQRISGEKQAQMIAQISSQYLKALLDYQSSDDPILNDQSSPQYWFSTALCLLNFLASSNPDVCIRVAKHEKVFKDVVDKLLDPDVETKMRGVPRTAPPGIPPAGFEEDFGTLLQFVSTILLYSDHITVPAPRLAELIPKLQSWKRTYKNSRVKTISNASDRLVGQIQGMDALMIAGMRQMQASALRYCGREHQKKDWKHHKLICEKGLIEEERDEGDGDEVE
;
A
#
# COMPACT_ATOMS: atom_id res chain seq x y z
N MET A 1 8.78 -4.40 -25.70
CA MET A 1 7.39 -4.70 -25.30
C MET A 1 6.48 -3.60 -25.84
N ALA A 2 5.27 -3.95 -26.28
CA ALA A 2 4.21 -2.96 -26.35
C ALA A 2 3.85 -2.54 -24.91
N PRO A 3 3.80 -1.24 -24.59
CA PRO A 3 3.44 -0.78 -23.25
C PRO A 3 2.06 -1.34 -22.86
N PRO A 4 1.82 -1.77 -21.60
CA PRO A 4 0.49 -2.19 -21.22
C PRO A 4 -0.48 -1.02 -21.40
N ASN A 5 -1.65 -1.34 -21.93
CA ASN A 5 -2.74 -0.38 -22.01
C ASN A 5 -3.31 -0.20 -20.60
N PHE A 6 -2.81 0.80 -19.87
CA PHE A 6 -3.48 1.24 -18.64
C PHE A 6 -4.89 1.72 -18.99
N PRO A 7 -5.86 1.53 -18.10
CA PRO A 7 -7.24 1.87 -18.42
C PRO A 7 -7.38 3.37 -18.71
N GLN A 8 -8.31 3.69 -19.61
CA GLN A 8 -8.72 5.06 -19.90
C GLN A 8 -7.58 6.00 -20.35
N GLY A 9 -6.58 5.48 -21.07
CA GLY A 9 -5.50 6.28 -21.63
C GLY A 9 -4.46 6.74 -20.60
N MET A 10 -4.47 6.18 -19.39
CA MET A 10 -3.40 6.41 -18.42
C MET A 10 -2.06 5.90 -18.96
N SER A 11 -0.97 6.44 -18.41
CA SER A 11 0.39 5.98 -18.68
C SER A 11 1.16 5.85 -17.37
N LEU A 12 2.26 5.09 -17.40
CA LEU A 12 3.21 5.07 -16.27
C LEU A 12 3.67 6.49 -15.91
N HIS A 13 3.88 7.35 -16.90
CA HIS A 13 4.26 8.74 -16.68
C HIS A 13 3.17 9.52 -15.94
N SER A 14 1.90 9.41 -16.37
CA SER A 14 0.80 10.13 -15.70
C SER A 14 0.61 9.67 -14.25
N ILE A 15 0.75 8.36 -13.98
CA ILE A 15 0.63 7.81 -12.61
C ILE A 15 1.76 8.32 -11.72
N GLY A 16 3.01 8.21 -12.18
CA GLY A 16 4.18 8.69 -11.43
C GLY A 16 4.17 10.20 -11.20
N TYR A 17 3.84 10.98 -12.24
CA TYR A 17 3.76 12.44 -12.15
C TYR A 17 2.69 12.89 -11.15
N VAL A 18 1.48 12.32 -11.23
CA VAL A 18 0.40 12.65 -10.29
C VAL A 18 0.75 12.21 -8.86
N ALA A 19 1.48 11.10 -8.68
CA ALA A 19 1.91 10.67 -7.36
C ALA A 19 2.99 11.56 -6.73
N LEU A 20 3.95 12.05 -7.53
CA LEU A 20 5.15 12.74 -7.05
C LEU A 20 5.12 14.27 -7.19
N LYS A 21 4.19 14.85 -7.96
CA LYS A 21 4.15 16.30 -8.29
C LYS A 21 2.84 16.99 -7.93
N PHE A 22 1.92 16.34 -7.22
CA PHE A 22 0.70 16.98 -6.72
C PHE A 22 1.03 17.97 -5.58
N PRO A 23 0.39 19.16 -5.49
CA PRO A 23 -0.74 19.70 -6.25
C PRO A 23 -0.36 20.48 -7.52
N SER A 24 0.93 20.51 -7.90
CA SER A 24 1.43 21.15 -9.13
C SER A 24 1.07 20.35 -10.39
N LEU A 25 -0.16 19.84 -10.46
CA LEU A 25 -0.69 19.13 -11.61
C LEU A 25 -0.60 20.03 -12.83
N ALA A 26 0.02 19.52 -13.90
CA ALA A 26 -0.13 20.12 -15.21
C ALA A 26 -1.64 20.17 -15.54
N PRO A 27 -2.17 21.26 -16.13
CA PRO A 27 -3.59 21.41 -16.46
C PRO A 27 -4.18 20.23 -17.26
N GLU A 28 -3.31 19.51 -17.96
CA GLU A 28 -3.62 18.44 -18.90
C GLU A 28 -3.76 17.04 -18.26
N LEU A 29 -3.50 16.88 -16.96
CA LEU A 29 -3.65 15.61 -16.23
C LEU A 29 -4.79 15.68 -15.19
N PRO A 30 -6.07 15.67 -15.63
CA PRO A 30 -7.22 16.00 -14.79
C PRO A 30 -7.66 14.88 -13.84
N VAL A 31 -7.04 13.69 -13.84
CA VAL A 31 -7.53 12.55 -13.04
C VAL A 31 -6.79 12.50 -11.70
N PRO A 32 -7.48 12.70 -10.55
CA PRO A 32 -6.87 12.59 -9.23
C PRO A 32 -6.28 11.21 -9.01
N LEU A 33 -5.18 11.11 -8.27
CA LEU A 33 -4.53 9.82 -8.02
C LEU A 33 -5.51 8.79 -7.42
N GLY A 34 -6.36 9.21 -6.48
CA GLY A 34 -7.35 8.31 -5.87
C GLY A 34 -8.26 7.65 -6.92
N ASN A 35 -8.61 8.37 -7.98
CA ASN A 35 -9.39 7.81 -9.08
C ASN A 35 -8.55 6.88 -9.95
N GLN A 36 -7.28 7.22 -10.21
CA GLN A 36 -6.37 6.34 -10.93
C GLN A 36 -6.17 5.02 -10.19
N VAL A 37 -5.93 5.07 -8.87
CA VAL A 37 -5.85 3.89 -7.99
C VAL A 37 -7.17 3.12 -8.00
N GLY A 38 -8.31 3.80 -7.90
CA GLY A 38 -9.62 3.16 -7.99
C GLY A 38 -9.87 2.45 -9.32
N LEU A 39 -9.37 2.98 -10.43
CA LEU A 39 -9.40 2.32 -11.74
C LEU A 39 -8.48 1.10 -11.76
N LEU A 40 -7.25 1.23 -11.25
CA LEU A 40 -6.31 0.13 -11.15
C LEU A 40 -6.89 -1.01 -10.29
N GLN A 41 -7.59 -0.71 -9.20
CA GLN A 41 -8.26 -1.68 -8.33
C GLN A 41 -9.36 -2.51 -9.03
N ARG A 42 -9.97 -1.98 -10.10
CA ARG A 42 -11.02 -2.67 -10.87
C ARG A 42 -10.47 -3.58 -11.97
N ILE A 43 -9.17 -3.53 -12.23
CA ILE A 43 -8.51 -4.41 -13.20
C ILE A 43 -8.41 -5.81 -12.60
N SER A 44 -8.74 -6.83 -13.40
CA SER A 44 -8.69 -8.21 -12.94
C SER A 44 -7.27 -8.78 -12.88
N GLY A 45 -7.00 -9.51 -11.79
CA GLY A 45 -5.95 -10.52 -11.65
C GLY A 45 -4.61 -10.20 -12.32
N GLU A 46 -4.22 -11.04 -13.28
CA GLU A 46 -2.90 -11.02 -13.92
C GLU A 46 -2.52 -9.65 -14.53
N LYS A 47 -3.48 -8.93 -15.13
CA LYS A 47 -3.22 -7.60 -15.70
C LYS A 47 -2.91 -6.56 -14.62
N GLN A 48 -3.61 -6.63 -13.50
CA GLN A 48 -3.35 -5.76 -12.35
C GLN A 48 -1.97 -6.06 -11.76
N ALA A 49 -1.61 -7.35 -11.63
CA ALA A 49 -0.30 -7.77 -11.15
C ALA A 49 0.84 -7.23 -12.03
N GLN A 50 0.72 -7.33 -13.36
CA GLN A 50 1.70 -6.78 -14.30
C GLN A 50 1.83 -5.25 -14.16
N MET A 51 0.72 -4.53 -14.03
CA MET A 51 0.74 -3.07 -13.84
C MET A 51 1.39 -2.69 -12.50
N ILE A 52 1.06 -3.39 -11.41
CA ILE A 52 1.69 -3.18 -10.10
C ILE A 52 3.20 -3.42 -10.19
N ALA A 53 3.63 -4.50 -10.85
CA ALA A 53 5.05 -4.80 -11.01
C ALA A 53 5.78 -3.67 -11.77
N GLN A 54 5.19 -3.12 -12.83
CA GLN A 54 5.78 -2.01 -13.58
C GLN A 54 5.81 -0.69 -12.82
N ILE A 55 4.71 -0.32 -12.15
CA ILE A 55 4.66 0.89 -11.34
C ILE A 55 5.69 0.78 -10.20
N SER A 56 5.75 -0.37 -9.54
CA SER A 56 6.69 -0.60 -8.43
C SER A 56 8.14 -0.58 -8.89
N SER A 57 8.47 -1.23 -10.02
CA SER A 57 9.85 -1.25 -10.52
C SER A 57 10.35 0.14 -10.91
N GLN A 58 9.46 1.00 -11.40
CA GLN A 58 9.84 2.34 -11.85
C GLN A 58 9.81 3.38 -10.72
N TYR A 59 8.83 3.32 -9.82
CA TYR A 59 8.55 4.43 -8.90
C TYR A 59 8.71 4.12 -7.43
N LEU A 60 8.82 2.85 -6.99
CA LEU A 60 8.86 2.53 -5.56
C LEU A 60 9.93 3.31 -4.81
N LYS A 61 11.16 3.36 -5.36
CA LYS A 61 12.26 4.12 -4.75
C LYS A 61 11.93 5.61 -4.65
N ALA A 62 11.48 6.23 -5.76
CA ALA A 62 11.16 7.65 -5.78
C ALA A 62 10.00 8.01 -4.83
N LEU A 63 9.00 7.13 -4.71
CA LEU A 63 7.88 7.30 -3.77
C LEU A 63 8.34 7.27 -2.32
N LEU A 64 9.23 6.32 -1.98
CA LEU A 64 9.81 6.20 -0.64
C LEU A 64 10.71 7.40 -0.31
N ASP A 65 11.58 7.79 -1.24
CA ASP A 65 12.47 8.95 -1.11
C ASP A 65 11.66 10.23 -0.91
N TYR A 66 10.61 10.44 -1.73
CA TYR A 66 9.73 11.61 -1.61
C TYR A 66 8.96 11.60 -0.28
N GLN A 67 8.34 10.49 0.08
CA GLN A 67 7.55 10.39 1.32
C GLN A 67 8.39 10.60 2.59
N SER A 68 9.70 10.40 2.47
CA SER A 68 10.68 10.56 3.55
C SER A 68 11.52 11.83 3.40
N SER A 69 11.21 12.68 2.43
CA SER A 69 11.94 13.93 2.18
C SER A 69 11.53 15.05 3.13
N ASP A 70 12.24 16.16 3.05
CA ASP A 70 11.92 17.39 3.77
C ASP A 70 11.08 18.35 2.90
N ASP A 71 10.32 17.82 1.93
CA ASP A 71 9.42 18.62 1.11
C ASP A 71 8.45 19.41 2.02
N PRO A 72 8.37 20.76 1.89
CA PRO A 72 7.53 21.57 2.76
C PRO A 72 6.07 21.12 2.81
N ILE A 73 5.53 20.60 1.71
CA ILE A 73 4.11 20.22 1.65
C ILE A 73 3.79 18.96 2.45
N LEU A 74 4.78 18.09 2.66
CA LEU A 74 4.67 16.88 3.49
C LEU A 74 4.80 17.21 4.99
N ASN A 75 5.24 18.42 5.32
CA ASN A 75 5.49 18.91 6.67
C ASN A 75 4.50 20.03 7.11
N ASP A 76 3.57 20.41 6.25
CA ASP A 76 2.54 21.43 6.51
C ASP A 76 1.20 20.80 6.93
N GLN A 77 0.83 20.90 8.22
CA GLN A 77 -0.41 20.32 8.75
C GLN A 77 -1.70 20.89 8.13
N SER A 78 -1.63 22.06 7.49
CA SER A 78 -2.76 22.65 6.77
C SER A 78 -2.97 22.01 5.38
N SER A 79 -1.97 21.26 4.89
CA SER A 79 -2.01 20.57 3.62
C SER A 79 -2.60 19.16 3.75
N PRO A 80 -3.45 18.71 2.80
CA PRO A 80 -3.88 17.31 2.77
C PRO A 80 -2.70 16.35 2.52
N GLN A 81 -1.61 16.83 1.89
CA GLN A 81 -0.42 16.01 1.62
C GLN A 81 0.36 15.65 2.88
N TYR A 82 0.30 16.47 3.93
CA TYR A 82 0.87 16.12 5.22
C TYR A 82 0.17 14.89 5.80
N TRP A 83 -1.17 14.88 5.80
CA TRP A 83 -1.92 13.80 6.43
C TRP A 83 -1.94 12.53 5.58
N PHE A 84 -2.24 12.66 4.29
CA PHE A 84 -2.29 11.55 3.36
C PHE A 84 -1.87 12.02 1.97
N SER A 85 -0.57 11.87 1.68
CA SER A 85 -0.01 12.29 0.41
C SER A 85 -0.45 11.39 -0.74
N THR A 86 -0.36 11.92 -1.97
CA THR A 86 -0.53 11.11 -3.18
C THR A 86 0.50 9.99 -3.25
N ALA A 87 1.75 10.24 -2.86
CA ALA A 87 2.77 9.20 -2.83
C ALA A 87 2.42 8.07 -1.85
N LEU A 88 1.92 8.41 -0.65
CA LEU A 88 1.48 7.44 0.35
C LEU A 88 0.25 6.66 -0.12
N CYS A 89 -0.66 7.31 -0.85
CA CYS A 89 -1.80 6.65 -1.49
C CYS A 89 -1.35 5.56 -2.47
N LEU A 90 -0.39 5.89 -3.36
CA LEU A 90 0.14 4.92 -4.31
C LEU A 90 0.93 3.81 -3.59
N LEU A 91 1.76 4.16 -2.60
CA LEU A 91 2.48 3.18 -1.79
C LEU A 91 1.53 2.20 -1.10
N ASN A 92 0.44 2.69 -0.51
CA ASN A 92 -0.55 1.83 0.12
C ASN A 92 -1.21 0.87 -0.88
N PHE A 93 -1.55 1.35 -2.09
CA PHE A 93 -2.08 0.49 -3.15
C PHE A 93 -1.08 -0.60 -3.55
N LEU A 94 0.16 -0.22 -3.85
CA LEU A 94 1.21 -1.16 -4.26
C LEU A 94 1.54 -2.16 -3.15
N ALA A 95 1.67 -1.71 -1.90
CA ALA A 95 1.94 -2.56 -0.75
C ALA A 95 0.78 -3.52 -0.47
N SER A 96 -0.46 -3.03 -0.48
CA SER A 96 -1.67 -3.88 -0.23
C SER A 96 -1.88 -4.95 -1.29
N SER A 97 -1.24 -4.80 -2.44
CA SER A 97 -1.33 -5.75 -3.54
C SER A 97 0.01 -6.39 -3.87
N ASN A 98 1.11 -6.16 -3.14
CA ASN A 98 2.39 -6.81 -3.42
C ASN A 98 3.23 -7.02 -2.13
N PRO A 99 3.45 -8.28 -1.72
CA PRO A 99 4.32 -8.62 -0.59
C PRO A 99 5.71 -8.01 -0.63
N ASP A 100 6.39 -8.05 -1.79
CA ASP A 100 7.76 -7.54 -1.92
C ASP A 100 7.81 -6.03 -1.74
N VAL A 101 6.80 -5.32 -2.29
CA VAL A 101 6.64 -3.89 -2.05
C VAL A 101 6.38 -3.65 -0.57
N CYS A 102 5.46 -4.39 0.04
CA CYS A 102 5.14 -4.24 1.46
C CYS A 102 6.38 -4.41 2.35
N ILE A 103 7.19 -5.44 2.11
CA ILE A 103 8.44 -5.69 2.83
C ILE A 103 9.43 -4.53 2.65
N ARG A 104 9.56 -3.99 1.43
CA ARG A 104 10.43 -2.83 1.17
C ARG A 104 9.94 -1.57 1.88
N VAL A 105 8.63 -1.34 1.94
CA VAL A 105 8.06 -0.24 2.72
C VAL A 105 8.25 -0.47 4.22
N ALA A 106 8.08 -1.70 4.72
CA ALA A 106 8.27 -2.06 6.14
C ALA A 106 9.71 -1.81 6.61
N LYS A 107 10.70 -2.07 5.75
CA LYS A 107 12.12 -1.74 5.98
C LYS A 107 12.42 -0.23 5.92
N HIS A 108 11.49 0.59 5.43
CA HIS A 108 11.68 2.03 5.31
C HIS A 108 11.13 2.77 6.53
N GLU A 109 11.94 2.83 7.60
CA GLU A 109 11.55 3.25 8.95
C GLU A 109 10.79 4.58 9.02
N LYS A 110 11.30 5.62 8.33
CA LYS A 110 10.71 6.98 8.39
C LYS A 110 9.25 6.99 7.96
N VAL A 111 8.89 6.30 6.88
CA VAL A 111 7.51 6.29 6.36
C VAL A 111 6.54 5.68 7.37
N PHE A 112 6.88 4.51 7.94
CA PHE A 112 6.01 3.84 8.90
C PHE A 112 5.87 4.66 10.19
N LYS A 113 7.00 5.14 10.73
CA LYS A 113 7.03 5.93 11.95
C LYS A 113 6.24 7.23 11.82
N ASP A 114 6.43 7.97 10.72
CA ASP A 114 5.74 9.25 10.49
C ASP A 114 4.21 9.06 10.45
N VAL A 115 3.71 7.97 9.88
CA VAL A 115 2.28 7.66 9.87
C VAL A 115 1.78 7.32 11.27
N VAL A 116 2.53 6.52 12.04
CA VAL A 116 2.18 6.20 13.43
C VAL A 116 2.14 7.47 14.29
N ASP A 117 3.14 8.34 14.16
CA ASP A 117 3.22 9.60 14.91
C ASP A 117 2.06 10.53 14.57
N LYS A 118 1.65 10.63 13.29
CA LYS A 118 0.44 11.37 12.87
C LYS A 118 -0.83 10.79 13.49
N LEU A 119 -0.98 9.47 13.51
CA LEU A 119 -2.13 8.81 14.14
C LEU A 119 -2.15 8.97 15.66
N LEU A 120 -0.99 9.18 16.30
CA LEU A 120 -0.89 9.43 17.73
C LEU A 120 -1.29 10.85 18.12
N ASP A 121 -1.26 11.82 17.19
CA ASP A 121 -1.69 13.21 17.46
C ASP A 121 -3.08 13.23 18.13
N PRO A 122 -3.21 13.83 19.33
CA PRO A 122 -4.45 13.77 20.11
C PRO A 122 -5.65 14.34 19.34
N ASP A 123 -5.41 15.28 18.43
CA ASP A 123 -6.44 15.99 17.67
C ASP A 123 -6.48 15.54 16.20
N VAL A 124 -5.90 14.38 15.86
CA VAL A 124 -5.79 13.88 14.47
C VAL A 124 -7.12 13.93 13.71
N GLU A 125 -8.23 13.51 14.31
CA GLU A 125 -9.55 13.53 13.66
C GLU A 125 -9.99 14.96 13.35
N THR A 126 -9.90 15.85 14.34
CA THR A 126 -10.29 17.27 14.19
C THR A 126 -9.43 17.97 13.15
N LYS A 127 -8.10 17.81 13.24
CA LYS A 127 -7.14 18.43 12.32
C LYS A 127 -7.33 17.92 10.89
N MET A 128 -7.41 16.61 10.68
CA MET A 128 -7.61 16.03 9.35
C MET A 128 -8.97 16.39 8.72
N ARG A 129 -10.02 16.54 9.53
CA ARG A 129 -11.34 17.01 9.07
C ARG A 129 -11.31 18.47 8.65
N GLY A 130 -10.53 19.30 9.35
CA GLY A 130 -10.39 20.73 9.08
C GLY A 130 -9.61 21.07 7.81
N VAL A 131 -8.90 20.11 7.21
CA VAL A 131 -8.10 20.33 6.01
C VAL A 131 -8.94 20.21 4.73
N PRO A 132 -9.04 21.29 3.92
CA PRO A 132 -9.77 21.24 2.67
C PRO A 132 -9.03 20.39 1.64
N ARG A 133 -9.78 19.55 0.92
CA ARG A 133 -9.26 18.70 -0.15
C ARG A 133 -9.70 19.25 -1.49
N THR A 134 -8.75 19.46 -2.37
CA THR A 134 -9.02 19.91 -3.74
C THR A 134 -9.42 18.72 -4.60
N ALA A 135 -10.44 18.89 -5.44
CA ALA A 135 -10.76 17.95 -6.49
C ALA A 135 -11.00 18.67 -7.82
N PRO A 136 -10.78 17.98 -8.96
CA PRO A 136 -11.13 18.49 -10.27
C PRO A 136 -12.64 18.74 -10.39
N PRO A 137 -13.05 19.63 -11.32
CA PRO A 137 -14.45 19.88 -11.60
C PRO A 137 -15.23 18.58 -11.88
N GLY A 138 -16.41 18.44 -11.27
CA GLY A 138 -17.30 17.29 -11.47
C GLY A 138 -16.94 16.03 -10.65
N ILE A 139 -15.86 16.07 -9.86
CA ILE A 139 -15.46 14.95 -8.99
C ILE A 139 -15.50 15.45 -7.54
N PRO A 140 -16.23 14.78 -6.63
CA PRO A 140 -16.22 15.16 -5.23
C PRO A 140 -14.82 14.91 -4.65
N PRO A 141 -14.29 15.82 -3.80
CA PRO A 141 -13.04 15.56 -3.10
C PRO A 141 -13.17 14.34 -2.19
N ALA A 142 -12.05 13.66 -1.99
CA ALA A 142 -11.96 12.64 -0.95
C ALA A 142 -12.42 13.26 0.39
N GLY A 143 -13.10 12.48 1.21
CA GLY A 143 -13.48 12.89 2.55
C GLY A 143 -12.38 12.57 3.55
N PHE A 144 -12.60 13.02 4.79
CA PHE A 144 -11.77 12.61 5.92
C PHE A 144 -11.80 11.08 6.09
N GLU A 145 -12.98 10.47 6.00
CA GLU A 145 -13.17 9.06 6.31
C GLU A 145 -12.40 8.13 5.37
N GLU A 146 -12.32 8.47 4.08
CA GLU A 146 -11.55 7.73 3.09
C GLU A 146 -10.05 7.79 3.38
N ASP A 147 -9.49 8.99 3.59
CA ASP A 147 -8.06 9.15 3.88
C ASP A 147 -7.69 8.49 5.21
N PHE A 148 -8.49 8.71 6.25
CA PHE A 148 -8.23 8.18 7.58
C PHE A 148 -8.32 6.66 7.60
N GLY A 149 -9.33 6.09 6.95
CA GLY A 149 -9.43 4.64 6.77
C GLY A 149 -8.24 4.07 5.99
N THR A 150 -7.74 4.80 4.99
CA THR A 150 -6.58 4.39 4.19
C THR A 150 -5.28 4.43 4.98
N LEU A 151 -5.08 5.43 5.86
CA LEU A 151 -3.93 5.48 6.77
C LEU A 151 -3.92 4.29 7.74
N LEU A 152 -5.07 3.96 8.32
CA LEU A 152 -5.18 2.78 9.20
C LEU A 152 -4.93 1.49 8.44
N GLN A 153 -5.45 1.38 7.21
CA GLN A 153 -5.16 0.25 6.34
C GLN A 153 -3.67 0.15 6.04
N PHE A 154 -2.99 1.26 5.75
CA PHE A 154 -1.56 1.29 5.48
C PHE A 154 -0.74 0.72 6.63
N VAL A 155 -0.92 1.26 7.85
CA VAL A 155 -0.23 0.75 9.05
C VAL A 155 -0.49 -0.75 9.22
N SER A 156 -1.74 -1.16 9.02
CA SER A 156 -2.14 -2.55 9.18
C SER A 156 -1.51 -3.48 8.15
N THR A 157 -1.40 -3.04 6.90
CA THR A 157 -0.73 -3.77 5.82
C THR A 157 0.76 -3.94 6.12
N ILE A 158 1.42 -2.88 6.61
CA ILE A 158 2.85 -2.95 7.00
C ILE A 158 3.07 -3.91 8.17
N LEU A 159 2.18 -3.89 9.19
CA LEU A 159 2.27 -4.78 10.34
C LEU A 159 2.05 -6.27 9.99
N LEU A 160 1.56 -6.60 8.80
CA LEU A 160 1.59 -7.99 8.33
C LEU A 160 3.03 -8.50 8.20
N TYR A 161 4.00 -7.62 7.96
CA TYR A 161 5.44 -7.93 7.79
C TYR A 161 6.27 -7.28 8.90
N SER A 162 5.77 -7.31 10.15
CA SER A 162 6.43 -6.70 11.31
C SER A 162 7.83 -7.27 11.59
N ASP A 163 8.09 -8.51 11.20
CA ASP A 163 9.40 -9.18 11.20
C ASP A 163 10.44 -8.50 10.29
N HIS A 164 10.00 -7.66 9.35
CA HIS A 164 10.86 -6.91 8.45
C HIS A 164 11.02 -5.43 8.84
N ILE A 165 10.37 -4.98 9.92
CA ILE A 165 10.53 -3.62 10.45
C ILE A 165 11.87 -3.55 11.20
N THR A 166 12.79 -2.74 10.68
CA THR A 166 14.18 -2.65 11.19
C THR A 166 14.28 -1.84 12.49
N VAL A 167 13.50 -0.77 12.62
CA VAL A 167 13.35 0.00 13.86
C VAL A 167 11.90 -0.05 14.31
N PRO A 168 11.60 -0.71 15.46
CA PRO A 168 10.26 -0.73 16.02
C PRO A 168 9.74 0.68 16.24
N ALA A 169 8.46 0.94 15.95
CA ALA A 169 7.81 2.17 16.38
C ALA A 169 7.45 2.03 17.87
N PRO A 170 8.22 2.60 18.82
CA PRO A 170 8.10 2.27 20.24
C PRO A 170 6.75 2.70 20.83
N ARG A 171 6.12 3.71 20.22
CA ARG A 171 4.82 4.26 20.61
C ARG A 171 3.64 3.61 19.92
N LEU A 172 3.87 2.58 19.10
CA LEU A 172 2.80 1.90 18.37
C LEU A 172 1.69 1.36 19.30
N ALA A 173 2.08 0.84 20.46
CA ALA A 173 1.13 0.35 21.47
C ALA A 173 0.22 1.45 22.04
N GLU A 174 0.66 2.71 22.02
CA GLU A 174 -0.16 3.86 22.46
C GLU A 174 -1.37 4.11 21.53
N LEU A 175 -1.38 3.53 20.32
CA LEU A 175 -2.55 3.61 19.44
C LEU A 175 -3.73 2.76 19.92
N ILE A 176 -3.52 1.72 20.73
CA ILE A 176 -4.57 0.75 21.11
C ILE A 176 -5.84 1.43 21.65
N PRO A 177 -5.77 2.35 22.64
CA PRO A 177 -6.96 3.02 23.15
C PRO A 177 -7.71 3.82 22.08
N LYS A 178 -6.97 4.49 21.18
CA LYS A 178 -7.56 5.26 20.06
C LYS A 178 -8.25 4.33 19.06
N LEU A 179 -7.60 3.23 18.68
CA LEU A 179 -8.16 2.21 17.78
C LEU A 179 -9.45 1.60 18.35
N GLN A 180 -9.49 1.28 19.63
CA GLN A 180 -10.70 0.78 20.30
C GLN A 180 -11.81 1.84 20.35
N SER A 181 -11.46 3.12 20.48
CA SER A 181 -12.41 4.23 20.36
C SER A 181 -12.95 4.33 18.93
N TRP A 182 -12.07 4.41 17.94
CA TRP A 182 -12.42 4.52 16.51
C TRP A 182 -13.23 3.33 16.01
N LYS A 183 -12.93 2.10 16.43
CA LYS A 183 -13.77 0.93 16.15
C LYS A 183 -15.21 1.16 16.57
N ARG A 184 -15.44 1.69 17.78
CA ARG A 184 -16.79 1.96 18.31
C ARG A 184 -17.46 3.12 17.57
N THR A 185 -16.76 4.23 17.43
CA THR A 185 -17.26 5.46 16.77
C THR A 185 -17.65 5.20 15.31
N TYR A 186 -16.81 4.48 14.56
CA TYR A 186 -16.98 4.28 13.13
C TYR A 186 -17.67 2.96 12.75
N LYS A 187 -18.16 2.17 13.72
CA LYS A 187 -18.86 0.89 13.48
C LYS A 187 -20.00 1.02 12.45
N ASN A 188 -20.72 2.14 12.50
CA ASN A 188 -21.87 2.42 11.64
C ASN A 188 -21.57 3.43 10.53
N SER A 189 -20.31 3.85 10.35
CA SER A 189 -19.93 4.72 9.24
C SER A 189 -20.17 4.03 7.89
N ARG A 190 -20.38 4.85 6.85
CA ARG A 190 -20.39 4.42 5.45
C ARG A 190 -19.05 3.80 5.05
N VAL A 191 -17.94 4.34 5.57
CA VAL A 191 -16.59 3.83 5.33
C VAL A 191 -16.25 2.82 6.42
N LYS A 192 -16.59 1.55 6.19
CA LYS A 192 -16.33 0.45 7.14
C LYS A 192 -14.85 0.20 7.38
N THR A 193 -13.97 0.64 6.48
CA THR A 193 -12.52 0.46 6.56
C THR A 193 -11.96 0.98 7.88
N ILE A 194 -12.43 2.10 8.42
CA ILE A 194 -11.93 2.64 9.70
C ILE A 194 -12.17 1.65 10.84
N SER A 195 -13.40 1.16 11.00
CA SER A 195 -13.74 0.21 12.06
C SER A 195 -12.99 -1.11 11.89
N ASN A 196 -12.94 -1.64 10.66
CA ASN A 196 -12.30 -2.92 10.37
C ASN A 196 -10.78 -2.87 10.54
N ALA A 197 -10.14 -1.82 10.04
CA ALA A 197 -8.70 -1.63 10.20
C ALA A 197 -8.34 -1.36 11.66
N SER A 198 -9.15 -0.59 12.39
CA SER A 198 -8.92 -0.35 13.82
C SER A 198 -8.95 -1.63 14.64
N ASP A 199 -9.95 -2.50 14.41
CA ASP A 199 -10.06 -3.79 15.09
C ASP A 199 -8.86 -4.69 14.80
N ARG A 200 -8.50 -4.79 13.52
CA ARG A 200 -7.38 -5.59 13.07
C ARG A 200 -6.05 -5.10 13.64
N LEU A 201 -5.83 -3.79 13.67
CA LEU A 201 -4.62 -3.18 14.23
C LEU A 201 -4.46 -3.49 15.71
N VAL A 202 -5.53 -3.49 16.50
CA VAL A 202 -5.45 -3.89 17.92
C VAL A 202 -4.88 -5.30 18.04
N GLY A 203 -5.43 -6.24 17.26
CA GLY A 203 -4.92 -7.63 17.24
C GLY A 203 -3.46 -7.71 16.78
N GLN A 204 -3.09 -7.00 15.71
CA GLN A 204 -1.72 -7.01 15.19
C GLN A 204 -0.70 -6.45 16.20
N ILE A 205 -1.06 -5.38 16.92
CA ILE A 205 -0.18 -4.75 17.91
C ILE A 205 -0.05 -5.62 19.16
N GLN A 206 -1.14 -6.27 19.59
CA GLN A 206 -1.16 -7.12 20.79
C GLN A 206 -0.57 -8.52 20.56
N GLY A 207 -0.16 -8.84 19.34
CA GLY A 207 0.31 -10.18 18.96
C GLY A 207 -0.83 -11.02 18.40
N MET A 208 -1.06 -10.87 17.10
CA MET A 208 -2.02 -11.70 16.36
C MET A 208 -1.44 -13.10 16.15
N ASP A 209 -2.31 -14.11 16.13
CA ASP A 209 -1.95 -15.48 15.83
C ASP A 209 -1.19 -15.61 14.48
N ALA A 210 -0.12 -16.42 14.48
CA ALA A 210 0.76 -16.57 13.32
C ALA A 210 0.05 -17.17 12.11
N LEU A 211 -0.92 -18.07 12.30
CA LEU A 211 -1.72 -18.63 11.19
C LEU A 211 -2.65 -17.58 10.60
N MET A 212 -3.21 -16.69 11.43
CA MET A 212 -3.98 -15.54 10.92
C MET A 212 -3.09 -14.61 10.09
N ILE A 213 -1.90 -14.25 10.57
CA ILE A 213 -0.95 -13.43 9.80
C ILE A 213 -0.57 -14.12 8.48
N ALA A 214 -0.27 -15.41 8.51
CA ALA A 214 0.05 -16.19 7.30
C ALA A 214 -1.12 -16.19 6.31
N GLY A 215 -2.34 -16.43 6.77
CA GLY A 215 -3.55 -16.38 5.94
C GLY A 215 -3.78 -14.99 5.33
N MET A 216 -3.52 -13.93 6.08
CA MET A 216 -3.61 -12.55 5.57
C MET A 216 -2.54 -12.24 4.52
N ARG A 217 -1.28 -12.63 4.75
CA ARG A 217 -0.20 -12.55 3.76
C ARG A 217 -0.56 -13.35 2.49
N GLN A 218 -1.20 -14.51 2.65
CA GLN A 218 -1.65 -15.32 1.51
C GLN A 218 -2.76 -14.63 0.71
N MET A 219 -3.73 -13.98 1.37
CA MET A 219 -4.77 -13.20 0.68
C MET A 219 -4.20 -11.99 -0.08
N GLN A 220 -3.19 -11.34 0.48
CA GLN A 220 -2.46 -10.27 -0.19
C GLN A 220 -1.69 -10.80 -1.41
N ALA A 221 -1.00 -11.93 -1.27
CA ALA A 221 -0.25 -12.55 -2.35
C ALA A 221 -1.16 -13.16 -3.44
N SER A 222 -2.36 -13.63 -3.08
CA SER A 222 -3.31 -14.19 -4.05
C SER A 222 -3.89 -13.14 -4.98
N ALA A 223 -3.90 -11.87 -4.58
CA ALA A 223 -4.19 -10.74 -5.47
C ALA A 223 -3.17 -10.60 -6.62
N LEU A 224 -1.96 -11.19 -6.50
CA LEU A 224 -0.91 -11.20 -7.52
C LEU A 224 -0.72 -12.51 -8.27
N ARG A 225 -1.51 -13.55 -7.99
CA ARG A 225 -1.20 -14.86 -8.59
C ARG A 225 -1.37 -14.81 -10.10
N TYR A 226 -0.27 -15.07 -10.81
CA TYR A 226 -0.33 -15.64 -12.15
C TYR A 226 -1.20 -16.90 -12.07
N CYS A 227 -2.14 -17.08 -12.99
CA CYS A 227 -3.09 -18.20 -12.93
C CYS A 227 -2.46 -19.58 -13.19
N GLY A 228 -1.13 -19.69 -13.30
CA GLY A 228 -0.40 -20.96 -13.36
C GLY A 228 1.13 -20.78 -13.47
N ARG A 229 1.86 -21.88 -13.25
CA ARG A 229 3.35 -21.96 -13.31
C ARG A 229 3.90 -21.50 -14.68
N GLU A 230 3.15 -21.76 -15.74
CA GLU A 230 3.47 -21.33 -17.11
C GLU A 230 3.45 -19.80 -17.27
N HIS A 231 2.50 -19.10 -16.64
CA HIS A 231 2.39 -17.64 -16.75
C HIS A 231 3.45 -16.94 -15.89
N GLN A 232 3.76 -17.48 -14.73
CA GLN A 232 4.91 -17.05 -13.93
C GLN A 232 6.23 -17.26 -14.70
N LYS A 233 6.42 -18.41 -15.36
CA LYS A 233 7.63 -18.72 -16.14
C LYS A 233 7.79 -17.82 -17.37
N LYS A 234 6.68 -17.42 -18.01
CA LYS A 234 6.67 -16.41 -19.09
C LYS A 234 7.08 -15.04 -18.59
N ASP A 235 6.61 -14.63 -17.40
CA ASP A 235 6.96 -13.34 -16.82
C ASP A 235 8.36 -13.34 -16.16
N TRP A 236 8.92 -14.51 -15.85
CA TRP A 236 10.22 -14.69 -15.19
C TRP A 236 11.37 -13.96 -15.90
N LYS A 237 11.33 -13.85 -17.24
CA LYS A 237 12.35 -13.11 -18.01
C LYS A 237 12.44 -11.63 -17.61
N HIS A 238 11.34 -11.05 -17.14
CA HIS A 238 11.24 -9.67 -16.67
C HIS A 238 11.31 -9.60 -15.14
N HIS A 239 10.62 -10.52 -14.45
CA HIS A 239 10.57 -10.58 -12.99
C HIS A 239 11.94 -10.88 -12.34
N LYS A 240 12.82 -11.64 -13.01
CA LYS A 240 14.18 -11.94 -12.50
C LYS A 240 15.08 -10.71 -12.34
N LEU A 241 14.75 -9.59 -12.99
CA LEU A 241 15.49 -8.33 -12.85
C LEU A 241 15.10 -7.54 -11.60
N ILE A 242 14.01 -7.93 -10.93
CA ILE A 242 13.42 -7.23 -9.78
C ILE A 242 13.29 -8.12 -8.52
N CYS A 243 13.46 -9.44 -8.66
CA CYS A 243 13.44 -10.42 -7.58
C CYS A 243 14.87 -10.67 -7.05
N GLU A 244 15.19 -10.24 -5.83
CA GLU A 244 16.53 -10.40 -5.23
C GLU A 244 16.82 -11.80 -4.65
N LYS A 245 15.86 -12.74 -4.75
CA LYS A 245 16.09 -14.14 -4.40
C LYS A 245 15.62 -15.03 -5.53
N GLY A 246 16.58 -15.67 -6.20
CA GLY A 246 16.32 -16.80 -7.08
C GLY A 246 15.49 -17.86 -6.35
N LEU A 247 14.72 -18.61 -7.13
CA LEU A 247 13.90 -19.74 -6.69
C LEU A 247 14.65 -20.55 -5.62
N ILE A 248 14.13 -20.59 -4.39
CA ILE A 248 14.49 -21.67 -3.46
C ILE A 248 13.79 -22.90 -4.04
N GLU A 249 14.58 -23.81 -4.58
CA GLU A 249 14.09 -25.13 -4.96
C GLU A 249 13.77 -25.87 -3.65
N GLU A 250 12.52 -26.27 -3.46
CA GLU A 250 12.20 -27.31 -2.49
C GLU A 250 12.74 -28.62 -3.06
N GLU A 251 13.76 -29.16 -2.40
CA GLU A 251 14.27 -30.51 -2.65
C GLU A 251 13.09 -31.49 -2.55
N ARG A 252 12.75 -32.13 -3.66
CA ARG A 252 11.96 -33.35 -3.60
C ARG A 252 12.91 -34.44 -3.17
N ASP A 253 12.66 -35.01 -1.99
CA ASP A 253 13.01 -36.40 -1.70
C ASP A 253 12.25 -37.28 -2.70
N GLU A 254 12.85 -37.48 -3.87
CA GLU A 254 12.54 -38.62 -4.74
C GLU A 254 13.45 -39.74 -4.28
N GLY A 255 12.97 -40.53 -3.32
CA GLY A 255 13.55 -41.83 -3.01
C GLY A 255 13.43 -42.73 -4.24
N ASP A 256 14.59 -43.05 -4.81
CA ASP A 256 14.83 -43.88 -5.98
C ASP A 256 13.98 -45.16 -5.98
N GLY A 257 13.22 -45.33 -7.07
CA GLY A 257 12.88 -46.64 -7.57
C GLY A 257 14.04 -47.16 -8.40
N ASP A 258 14.85 -48.04 -7.81
CA ASP A 258 15.73 -48.92 -8.58
C ASP A 258 14.88 -50.03 -9.22
N GLU A 259 14.63 -49.88 -10.53
CA GLU A 259 14.53 -51.04 -11.42
C GLU A 259 15.94 -51.55 -11.74
N VAL A 260 16.07 -52.88 -11.88
CA VAL A 260 16.91 -53.69 -12.80
C VAL A 260 17.12 -55.02 -12.06
N GLU A 261 16.69 -56.19 -12.53
CA GLU A 261 16.68 -56.76 -13.89
C GLU A 261 15.52 -57.76 -14.08
#